data_AF-A0A0C4E283-F1
#
_entry.id   AF-A0A0C4E283-F1
#
_cell.length_a   1.000
_cell.length_b   1.000
_cell.length_c   1.000
_cell.angle_alpha   90.00
_cell.angle_beta   90.00
_cell.angle_gamma   90.00
#
_symmetry.space_group_name_H-M   'P 1'
#
loop_
_entity.id
_entity.type
_entity.pdbx_description
1 polymer ?
#
loop_
_entity_poly.entity_id
_entity_poly.type
_entity_poly.pdbx_seq_one_letter_code
_entity_poly.pdbx_strand_id
1 'polypeptide(L)'
;MLDKLVGLAMLVAASVVFLYYSVWTLIMPFVDSDHPLQNVFPPRVWAIRVPVILILLGSAVVGSFLSVVMIRSNRKKAAKAKATAAKKKA
;
A
#
# COMPACT_ATOMS: atom_id res chain seq x y z
N MET A 1 -25.85 14.19 9.30
CA MET A 1 -26.61 13.42 8.29
C MET A 1 -25.71 13.12 7.09
N LEU A 2 -25.00 14.12 6.56
CA LEU A 2 -24.04 13.94 5.46
C LEU A 2 -22.95 12.89 5.76
N ASP A 3 -22.37 12.89 6.96
CA ASP A 3 -21.31 11.93 7.33
C ASP A 3 -21.78 10.48 7.28
N LYS A 4 -23.04 10.23 7.67
CA LYS A 4 -23.65 8.88 7.61
C LYS A 4 -23.89 8.45 6.17
N LEU A 5 -24.29 9.38 5.30
CA LEU A 5 -24.50 9.10 3.88
C LEU A 5 -23.18 8.80 3.16
N VAL A 6 -22.13 9.56 3.46
CA VAL A 6 -20.78 9.32 2.93
C VAL A 6 -20.26 7.97 3.42
N GLY A 7 -20.41 7.66 4.70
CA GLY A 7 -20.04 6.35 5.25
C GLY A 7 -20.78 5.19 4.58
N LEU A 8 -22.09 5.33 4.34
CA LEU A 8 -22.88 4.35 3.60
C LEU A 8 -22.39 4.19 2.16
N ALA A 9 -22.13 5.29 1.46
CA ALA A 9 -21.63 5.26 0.09
C ALA A 9 -20.26 4.56 0.01
N MET A 10 -19.35 4.85 0.94
CA MET A 10 -18.06 4.18 1.04
C MET A 10 -18.20 2.69 1.32
N LEU A 11 -19.14 2.30 2.21
CA LEU A 11 -19.40 0.89 2.52
C LEU A 11 -19.92 0.14 1.30
N VAL A 12 -20.92 0.68 0.61
CA VAL A 12 -21.49 0.08 -0.60
C VAL A 12 -20.42 -0.06 -1.68
N ALA A 13 -19.64 1.00 -1.92
CA ALA A 13 -18.54 0.97 -2.89
C ALA A 13 -17.51 -0.11 -2.53
N ALA A 14 -17.09 -0.17 -1.26
CA ALA A 14 -16.15 -1.18 -0.79
C ALA A 14 -16.71 -2.60 -0.94
N SER A 15 -17.98 -2.83 -0.63
CA SER A 15 -18.64 -4.12 -0.81
C SER A 15 -18.68 -4.55 -2.28
N VAL A 16 -19.02 -3.65 -3.20
CA VAL A 16 -19.04 -3.94 -4.64
C VAL A 16 -17.65 -4.30 -5.15
N VAL A 17 -16.63 -3.49 -4.80
CA VAL A 17 -15.24 -3.76 -5.19
C VAL A 17 -14.76 -5.09 -4.62
N PHE A 18 -15.07 -5.38 -3.35
CA PHE A 18 -14.71 -6.64 -2.70
C PHE A 18 -15.33 -7.85 -3.40
N LEU A 19 -16.63 -7.79 -3.71
CA LEU A 19 -17.32 -8.88 -4.40
C LEU A 19 -16.76 -9.08 -5.81
N TYR A 20 -16.58 -8.00 -6.58
CA TYR A 20 -16.00 -8.07 -7.92
C TYR A 20 -14.60 -8.72 -7.88
N TYR A 21 -13.75 -8.29 -6.95
CA TYR A 21 -12.41 -8.83 -6.80
C TYR A 21 -12.42 -10.30 -6.32
N SER A 22 -13.33 -10.67 -5.43
CA SER A 22 -13.48 -12.04 -4.96
C SER A 22 -13.93 -12.98 -6.08
N VAL A 23 -14.91 -12.57 -6.89
CA VAL A 23 -15.34 -13.33 -8.07
C VAL A 23 -14.19 -13.46 -9.06
N TRP A 24 -13.50 -12.36 -9.34
CA TRP A 24 -12.37 -12.34 -10.26
C TRP A 24 -11.22 -13.26 -9.83
N THR A 25 -10.91 -13.30 -8.54
CA THR A 25 -9.75 -14.05 -8.02
C THR A 25 -10.08 -15.50 -7.70
N LEU A 26 -11.27 -15.78 -7.17
CA LEU A 26 -11.64 -17.10 -6.68
C LEU A 26 -12.52 -17.89 -7.66
N ILE A 27 -13.39 -17.24 -8.43
CA ILE A 27 -14.37 -17.95 -9.28
C ILE A 27 -13.88 -18.05 -10.74
N MET A 28 -13.38 -16.95 -11.32
CA MET A 28 -12.88 -16.93 -12.71
C MET A 28 -11.74 -17.92 -13.04
N PRO A 29 -10.95 -18.48 -12.09
CA PRO A 29 -10.08 -19.63 -12.36
C PRO A 29 -10.77 -20.88 -12.88
N PHE A 30 -12.04 -21.07 -12.54
CA PHE A 30 -12.82 -22.26 -12.89
C PHE A 30 -13.73 -22.07 -14.10
N VAL A 31 -13.76 -20.86 -14.67
CA VAL A 31 -14.53 -20.53 -15.87
C VAL A 31 -13.65 -20.74 -17.10
N ASP A 32 -14.20 -21.37 -18.14
CA ASP A 32 -13.50 -21.62 -19.39
C ASP A 32 -13.00 -20.31 -20.03
N SER A 33 -11.88 -20.42 -20.76
CA SER A 33 -11.21 -19.25 -21.34
C SER A 33 -12.00 -18.64 -22.50
N ASP A 34 -12.83 -19.44 -23.19
CA ASP A 34 -13.67 -18.99 -24.30
C ASP A 34 -15.02 -18.43 -23.84
N HIS A 35 -15.31 -18.47 -22.54
CA HIS A 35 -16.58 -17.99 -22.00
C HIS A 35 -16.66 -16.46 -22.10
N PRO A 36 -17.78 -15.88 -22.58
CA PRO A 36 -17.90 -14.43 -22.77
C PRO A 36 -17.74 -13.61 -21.48
N LEU A 37 -17.94 -14.23 -20.31
CA LEU A 37 -17.67 -13.63 -19.00
C LEU A 37 -16.20 -13.23 -18.82
N GLN A 38 -15.24 -13.89 -19.48
CA GLN A 38 -13.83 -13.49 -19.41
C GLN A 38 -13.61 -12.04 -19.89
N ASN A 39 -14.48 -11.51 -20.76
CA ASN A 39 -14.35 -10.14 -21.27
C ASN A 39 -14.70 -9.05 -20.25
N VAL A 40 -15.42 -9.39 -19.17
CA VAL A 40 -15.76 -8.42 -18.11
C VAL A 40 -14.75 -8.41 -16.95
N PHE A 41 -13.72 -9.26 -17.02
CA PHE A 41 -12.65 -9.34 -16.04
C PHE A 41 -11.29 -9.10 -16.69
N PRO A 42 -10.35 -8.40 -16.02
CA PRO A 42 -9.00 -8.31 -16.54
C PRO A 42 -8.30 -9.69 -16.54
N PRO A 43 -7.21 -9.85 -17.32
CA PRO A 43 -6.44 -11.08 -17.33
C PRO A 43 -5.98 -11.50 -15.92
N ARG A 44 -6.06 -12.80 -15.62
CA ARG A 44 -5.76 -13.40 -14.31
C ARG A 44 -4.45 -12.93 -13.67
N VAL A 45 -3.43 -12.67 -14.49
CA VAL A 45 -2.12 -12.22 -14.02
C VAL A 45 -2.21 -10.91 -13.21
N TRP A 46 -3.17 -10.04 -13.54
CA TRP A 46 -3.39 -8.79 -12.83
C TRP A 46 -3.99 -8.98 -11.42
N ALA A 47 -4.77 -10.04 -11.20
CA ALA A 47 -5.28 -10.38 -9.87
C ALA A 47 -4.16 -10.64 -8.85
N ILE A 48 -2.98 -11.09 -9.31
CA ILE A 48 -1.82 -11.31 -8.44
C ILE A 48 -0.92 -10.07 -8.42
N ARG A 49 -0.70 -9.44 -9.57
CA ARG A 49 0.21 -8.28 -9.67
C ARG A 49 -0.27 -7.08 -8.85
N VAL A 50 -1.58 -6.81 -8.80
CA VAL A 50 -2.12 -5.64 -8.07
C VAL A 50 -1.75 -5.68 -6.57
N PRO A 51 -2.06 -6.74 -5.81
CA PRO A 51 -1.62 -6.85 -4.41
C PRO A 51 -0.11 -6.77 -4.23
N VAL A 52 0.66 -7.42 -5.10
CA VAL A 52 2.13 -7.42 -5.01
C VAL A 52 2.68 -6.00 -5.19
N ILE A 53 2.21 -5.25 -6.18
CA ILE A 53 2.63 -3.87 -6.42
C ILE A 53 2.27 -2.99 -5.22
N LEU A 54 1.07 -3.13 -4.64
CA LEU A 54 0.65 -2.37 -3.47
C LEU A 54 1.56 -2.63 -2.26
N ILE A 55 1.92 -3.90 -2.01
CA ILE A 55 2.82 -4.27 -0.91
C ILE A 55 4.23 -3.72 -1.16
N LEU A 56 4.76 -3.87 -2.38
CA LEU A 56 6.08 -3.36 -2.73
C LEU A 56 6.16 -1.83 -2.61
N LEU A 57 5.15 -1.12 -3.13
CA LEU A 57 5.09 0.34 -3.00
C LEU A 57 4.92 0.78 -1.55
N GLY A 58 4.01 0.16 -0.81
CA GLY A 58 3.78 0.48 0.60
C GLY A 58 5.03 0.24 1.44
N SER A 59 5.68 -0.91 1.28
CA SER A 59 6.92 -1.22 1.99
C SER A 59 8.08 -0.32 1.57
N ALA A 60 8.22 0.02 0.29
CA ALA A 60 9.24 0.96 -0.19
C ALA A 60 9.05 2.35 0.42
N VAL A 61 7.81 2.85 0.50
CA VAL A 61 7.50 4.15 1.11
C VAL A 61 7.83 4.14 2.60
N VAL A 62 7.36 3.13 3.35
CA VAL A 62 7.62 3.01 4.79
C VAL A 62 9.12 2.84 5.06
N GLY A 63 9.78 1.94 4.34
CA GLY A 63 11.22 1.67 4.48
C GLY A 63 12.09 2.91 4.17
N SER A 64 11.74 3.65 3.11
CA SER A 64 12.43 4.89 2.76
C SER A 64 12.27 5.96 3.83
N PHE A 65 11.04 6.14 4.33
CA PHE A 65 10.76 7.10 5.40
C PHE A 65 11.55 6.78 6.67
N LEU A 66 11.50 5.52 7.13
CA LEU A 66 12.24 5.07 8.31
C LEU A 66 13.75 5.29 8.13
N SER A 67 14.30 4.91 6.98
CA SER A 67 15.72 5.10 6.66
C SER A 67 16.14 6.58 6.76
N VAL A 68 15.36 7.48 6.17
CA VAL A 68 15.63 8.93 6.21
C VAL A 68 15.60 9.47 7.65
N VAL A 69 14.61 9.07 8.44
CA VAL A 69 14.48 9.51 9.85
C VAL A 69 15.63 8.99 10.71
N MET A 70 16.04 7.74 10.51
CA MET A 70 17.19 7.15 11.21
C MET A 70 18.50 7.87 10.85
N ILE A 71 18.75 8.13 9.57
CA ILE A 71 19.95 8.86 9.11
C ILE A 71 19.98 10.27 9.71
N ARG A 72 18.87 11.01 9.61
CA ARG A 72 18.79 12.40 10.13
C ARG A 72 18.95 12.45 11.65
N SER A 73 18.31 11.54 12.38
CA SER A 73 18.42 11.50 13.84
C SER A 73 19.85 11.16 14.30
N ASN A 74 20.52 10.23 13.62
CA ASN A 74 21.89 9.86 13.95
C ASN A 74 22.89 10.96 13.61
N ARG A 75 22.72 11.64 12.46
CA ARG A 75 23.52 12.83 12.10
C ARG A 75 23.38 13.95 13.14
N LYS A 76 22.15 14.20 13.63
CA LYS A 76 21.90 15.20 14.67
C LYS A 76 22.58 14.83 16.00
N LYS A 77 22.52 13.55 16.41
CA LYS A 77 23.23 13.04 17.60
C LYS A 77 24.75 13.20 17.47
N ALA A 78 25.32 12.81 16.32
CA ALA A 78 26.74 12.94 16.05
C ALA A 78 27.22 14.40 16.03
N ALA A 79 26.45 15.30 15.40
CA ALA A 79 26.76 16.73 15.39
C ALA A 79 26.74 17.33 16.80
N LYS A 80 25.72 16.98 17.61
CA LYS A 80 25.64 17.41 19.00
C LYS A 80 26.83 16.91 19.83
N ALA A 81 27.21 15.65 19.70
CA ALA A 81 28.37 15.08 20.40
C ALA A 81 29.69 15.76 20.02
N LYS A 82 29.89 16.10 18.74
CA LYS A 82 31.07 16.86 18.28
C LYS A 82 31.10 18.27 18.88
N ALA A 83 29.95 18.95 18.95
CA ALA A 83 29.86 20.29 19.55
C ALA A 83 30.16 20.28 21.05
N THR A 84 29.66 19.29 21.81
CA THR A 84 30.01 19.16 23.24
C THR A 84 31.48 18.82 23.44
N ALA A 85 32.08 17.98 22.60
CA ALA A 85 33.49 17.63 22.68
C ALA A 85 34.41 18.83 22.38
N ALA A 86 34.05 19.67 21.40
CA ALA A 86 34.78 20.90 21.09
C ALA A 86 34.71 21.91 22.24
N LYS A 87 33.54 22.07 22.87
CA LYS A 87 33.35 22.95 24.02
C LYS A 87 34.09 22.50 25.30
N LYS A 88 34.48 21.23 25.39
CA LYS A 88 35.23 20.67 26.53
C LYS A 88 36.75 20.77 26.37
N LYS A 89 37.24 21.09 25.15
CA LYS A 89 38.67 21.27 24.81
C LYS A 89 39.10 22.74 24.75
N ALA A 90 38.14 23.67 24.68
CA ALA A 90 38.34 25.11 24.86
C ALA A 90 38.16 25.48 26.32
#